data_AF-A0A640S7I2-F1
#
_entry.id   AF-A0A640S7I2-F1
#
_cell.length_a   1.000
_cell.length_b   1.000
_cell.length_c   1.000
_cell.angle_alpha   90.00
_cell.angle_beta   90.00
_cell.angle_gamma   90.00
#
_symmetry.space_group_name_H-M   'P 1'
#
loop_
_entity.id
_entity.type
_entity.pdbx_description
1 polymer ?
#
loop_
_entity_poly.entity_id
_entity_poly.type
_entity_poly.pdbx_seq_one_letter_code
_entity_poly.pdbx_strand_id
1 'polypeptide(L)'
;MSFDEIQGELRAIRLEMSPARPAQAPTCHLPEMDWEELAHALRALRSDLVGEDLEDSADDLFGDQFLADDAADVDMWAGCDALPLESDADAAVRADGERILRIALWEQEREQEQESARAAYSLTESRETYRAHCEQQWKRAEDWCRGNLLNRKATAKGINPRALFSGPATIAYARASEDLTRFWADVEPRITFAQWDEMQRGTRTEAANRARQTAHNHLIAA
;
A
#
# COMPACT_ATOMS: atom_id res chain seq x y z
N MET A 1 47.94 -4.22 4.81
CA MET A 1 46.84 -4.03 5.76
C MET A 1 46.68 -5.29 6.58
N SER A 2 46.68 -5.16 7.90
CA SER A 2 46.38 -6.28 8.80
C SER A 2 44.88 -6.55 8.83
N PHE A 3 44.48 -7.75 9.26
CA PHE A 3 43.06 -8.08 9.45
C PHE A 3 42.37 -7.11 10.43
N ASP A 4 43.10 -6.63 11.43
CA ASP A 4 42.58 -5.64 12.40
C ASP A 4 42.37 -4.25 11.77
N GLU A 5 43.17 -3.84 10.78
CA GLU A 5 42.93 -2.61 10.02
C GLU A 5 41.65 -2.73 9.17
N ILE A 6 41.45 -3.88 8.52
CA ILE A 6 40.25 -4.14 7.71
C ILE A 6 39.01 -4.17 8.62
N GLN A 7 39.10 -4.78 9.80
CA GLN A 7 38.00 -4.78 10.79
C GLN A 7 37.72 -3.38 11.35
N GLY A 8 38.76 -2.55 11.50
CA GLY A 8 38.64 -1.15 11.89
C GLY A 8 37.89 -0.31 10.86
N GLU A 9 38.27 -0.41 9.59
CA GLU A 9 37.62 0.31 8.49
C GLU A 9 36.17 -0.13 8.29
N LEU A 10 35.88 -1.43 8.40
CA LEU A 10 34.50 -1.95 8.31
C LEU A 10 33.62 -1.46 9.46
N ARG A 11 34.15 -1.28 10.68
CA ARG A 11 33.39 -0.67 11.79
C ARG A 11 33.10 0.80 11.55
N ALA A 12 34.04 1.55 10.97
CA ALA A 12 33.84 2.95 10.64
C ALA A 12 32.75 3.12 9.57
N ILE A 13 32.79 2.32 8.50
CA ILE A 13 31.75 2.33 7.44
C ILE A 13 30.39 1.92 8.01
N ARG A 14 30.34 0.93 8.92
CA ARG A 14 29.08 0.50 9.54
C ARG A 14 28.46 1.55 10.46
N LEU A 15 29.26 2.41 11.07
CA LEU A 15 28.79 3.55 11.85
C LEU A 15 28.27 4.68 10.95
N GLU A 16 28.89 4.90 9.79
CA GLU A 16 28.43 5.90 8.80
C GLU A 16 27.17 5.47 8.04
N MET A 17 26.98 4.17 7.83
CA MET A 17 25.81 3.62 7.12
C MET A 17 24.63 3.24 8.03
N SER A 18 24.68 3.52 9.33
CA SER A 18 23.53 3.28 10.21
C SER A 18 22.47 4.34 9.93
N PRO A 19 21.35 4.03 9.25
CA PRO A 19 20.28 5.00 9.07
C PRO A 19 19.81 5.42 10.46
N ALA A 20 19.53 6.72 10.60
CA ALA A 20 18.90 7.27 11.79
C ALA A 20 17.71 6.38 12.18
N ARG A 21 17.77 5.79 13.37
CA ARG A 21 16.68 4.99 13.95
C ARG A 21 15.40 5.82 13.80
N PRO A 22 14.40 5.39 13.00
CA PRO A 22 13.18 6.15 12.88
C PRO A 22 12.59 6.30 14.28
N ALA A 23 12.35 7.54 14.68
CA ALA A 23 11.71 7.86 15.94
C ALA A 23 10.32 7.23 15.90
N GLN A 24 10.15 6.14 16.65
CA GLN A 24 8.91 5.39 16.85
C GLN A 24 8.29 4.87 15.54
N ALA A 25 8.55 3.58 15.26
CA ALA A 25 7.66 2.82 14.39
C ALA A 25 6.21 2.95 14.93
N PRO A 26 5.21 3.16 14.07
CA PRO A 26 3.82 3.11 14.51
C PRO A 26 3.60 1.72 15.11
N THR A 27 3.31 1.64 16.40
CA THR A 27 2.91 0.39 17.03
C THR A 27 1.68 -0.11 16.29
N CYS A 28 1.84 -1.18 15.51
CA CYS A 28 0.74 -1.92 14.92
C CYS A 28 -0.09 -2.41 16.11
N HIS A 29 -1.17 -1.70 16.44
CA HIS A 29 -2.10 -2.14 17.45
C HIS A 29 -2.83 -3.33 16.85
N LEU A 30 -2.30 -4.54 17.07
CA LEU A 30 -3.09 -5.74 16.88
C LEU A 30 -4.32 -5.56 17.76
N PRO A 31 -5.54 -5.71 17.21
CA PRO A 31 -6.72 -5.76 18.06
C PRO A 31 -6.49 -6.86 19.11
N GLU A 32 -6.89 -6.60 20.36
CA GLU A 32 -6.97 -7.64 21.39
C GLU A 32 -8.06 -8.63 20.96
N MET A 33 -7.73 -9.49 20.01
CA MET A 33 -8.57 -10.61 19.63
C MET A 33 -8.41 -11.69 20.68
N ASP A 34 -9.55 -12.13 21.19
CA ASP A 34 -9.68 -13.34 21.99
C ASP A 34 -9.11 -14.54 21.20
N TRP A 35 -8.46 -15.45 21.91
CA TRP A 35 -7.98 -16.72 21.37
C TRP A 35 -9.09 -17.51 20.65
N GLU A 36 -10.35 -17.39 21.08
CA GLU A 36 -11.50 -18.01 20.40
C GLU A 36 -11.78 -17.38 19.03
N GLU A 37 -11.70 -16.05 18.91
CA GLU A 37 -11.86 -15.35 17.62
C GLU A 37 -10.72 -15.68 16.67
N LEU A 38 -9.49 -15.79 17.21
CA LEU A 38 -8.32 -16.16 16.42
C LEU A 38 -8.39 -17.62 15.95
N ALA A 39 -8.86 -18.55 16.79
CA ALA A 39 -9.09 -19.93 16.42
C ALA A 39 -10.21 -20.07 15.37
N HIS A 40 -11.25 -19.24 15.45
CA HIS A 40 -12.33 -19.22 14.47
C HIS A 40 -11.85 -18.67 13.11
N ALA A 41 -11.07 -17.59 13.10
CA ALA A 41 -10.48 -17.02 11.89
C ALA A 41 -9.55 -18.04 11.20
N LEU A 42 -8.74 -18.78 11.96
CA LEU A 42 -7.87 -19.83 11.41
C LEU A 42 -8.65 -21.04 10.88
N ARG A 43 -9.77 -21.45 11.51
CA ARG A 43 -10.64 -22.50 10.95
C ARG A 43 -11.28 -22.08 9.63
N ALA A 44 -11.76 -20.84 9.53
CA ALA A 44 -12.34 -20.31 8.30
C ALA A 44 -11.31 -20.31 7.16
N LEU A 45 -10.08 -19.84 7.43
CA LEU A 45 -9.01 -19.84 6.43
C LEU A 45 -8.59 -21.25 6.00
N ARG A 46 -8.62 -22.21 6.93
CA ARG A 46 -8.34 -23.63 6.64
C ARG A 46 -9.45 -24.27 5.80
N SER A 47 -10.71 -23.91 6.04
CA SER A 47 -11.86 -24.37 5.25
C SER A 47 -11.77 -23.88 3.80
N ASP A 48 -11.34 -22.63 3.58
CA ASP A 48 -11.17 -22.08 2.23
C ASP A 48 -10.00 -22.73 1.46
N LEU A 49 -9.01 -23.27 2.16
CA LEU A 49 -7.85 -23.96 1.57
C LEU A 49 -8.11 -25.44 1.26
N VAL A 50 -9.05 -26.07 1.96
CA VAL A 50 -9.48 -27.45 1.71
C VAL A 50 -10.77 -27.38 0.89
N GLY A 51 -10.65 -27.17 -0.42
CA GLY A 51 -11.79 -27.12 -1.33
C GLY A 51 -12.70 -28.36 -1.20
N GLU A 52 -14.01 -28.13 -1.26
CA GLU A 52 -15.12 -29.09 -1.04
C GLU A 52 -15.19 -30.31 -1.99
N ASP A 53 -14.16 -30.58 -2.82
CA ASP A 53 -14.24 -31.57 -3.90
C ASP A 53 -13.45 -32.88 -3.64
N LEU A 54 -13.11 -33.21 -2.39
CA LEU A 54 -12.33 -34.43 -2.04
C LEU A 54 -13.04 -35.42 -1.12
N GLU A 55 -14.35 -35.28 -0.85
CA GLU A 55 -15.06 -36.19 0.06
C GLU A 55 -15.52 -37.52 -0.57
N ASP A 56 -15.51 -37.67 -1.90
CA ASP A 56 -16.06 -38.87 -2.56
C ASP A 56 -15.05 -40.04 -2.75
N SER A 57 -13.79 -39.92 -2.28
CA SER A 57 -12.74 -40.93 -2.56
C SER A 57 -12.07 -41.53 -1.32
N ALA A 58 -12.44 -41.14 -0.10
CA ALA A 58 -11.82 -41.64 1.12
C ALA A 58 -12.52 -42.87 1.72
N ASP A 59 -13.82 -43.08 1.45
CA ASP A 59 -14.60 -44.18 2.05
C ASP A 59 -14.36 -45.54 1.35
N ASP A 60 -13.88 -45.57 0.10
CA ASP A 60 -13.67 -46.82 -0.66
C ASP A 60 -12.32 -47.52 -0.40
N LEU A 61 -11.38 -46.88 0.30
CA LEU A 61 -10.05 -47.46 0.58
C LEU A 61 -9.90 -48.09 1.98
N PHE A 62 -10.90 -47.93 2.86
CA PHE A 62 -10.88 -48.46 4.22
C PHE A 62 -12.00 -49.47 4.48
N GLY A 63 -12.30 -50.31 3.48
CA GLY A 63 -13.24 -51.42 3.61
C GLY A 63 -12.87 -52.42 4.74
N ASP A 64 -13.74 -52.51 5.73
CA ASP A 64 -14.27 -53.75 6.34
C ASP A 64 -13.31 -54.80 6.91
N GLN A 65 -12.14 -54.42 7.42
CA GLN A 65 -11.24 -55.36 8.11
C GLN A 65 -10.94 -55.02 9.58
N PHE A 66 -11.87 -54.39 10.31
CA PHE A 66 -11.66 -54.11 11.73
C PHE A 66 -12.94 -54.16 12.57
N LEU A 67 -13.65 -55.28 12.51
CA LEU A 67 -14.74 -55.59 13.45
C LEU A 67 -14.62 -57.03 13.97
N ALA A 68 -13.67 -57.25 14.88
CA ALA A 68 -13.76 -58.23 15.98
C ALA A 68 -12.51 -58.12 16.88
N ASP A 69 -12.74 -58.19 18.19
CA ASP A 69 -11.76 -58.31 19.29
C ASP A 69 -10.81 -57.12 19.54
N ASP A 70 -11.23 -56.20 20.43
CA ASP A 70 -10.73 -56.20 21.82
C ASP A 70 -11.28 -54.96 22.56
N ALA A 71 -12.35 -55.17 23.33
CA ALA A 71 -12.96 -54.16 24.19
C ALA A 71 -12.30 -54.08 25.57
N ALA A 72 -10.97 -54.23 25.65
CA ALA A 72 -10.24 -54.21 26.92
C ALA A 72 -8.82 -53.66 26.77
N ASP A 73 -8.67 -52.41 26.30
CA ASP A 73 -7.42 -51.67 26.50
C ASP A 73 -7.65 -50.14 26.64
N VAL A 74 -8.67 -49.79 27.42
CA VAL A 74 -8.89 -48.42 27.90
C VAL A 74 -7.97 -48.16 29.09
N ASP A 75 -6.66 -47.99 28.84
CA ASP A 75 -5.79 -47.16 29.70
C ASP A 75 -4.35 -46.91 29.17
N MET A 76 -4.05 -47.12 27.89
CA MET A 76 -2.69 -46.84 27.37
C MET A 76 -2.37 -45.33 27.29
N TRP A 77 -3.31 -44.44 27.61
CA TRP A 77 -3.10 -42.98 27.59
C TRP A 77 -3.21 -42.31 28.97
N ALA A 78 -3.56 -43.04 30.04
CA ALA A 78 -3.59 -42.50 31.41
C ALA A 78 -2.20 -42.47 32.09
N GLY A 79 -1.15 -42.96 31.41
CA GLY A 79 0.24 -42.86 31.85
C GLY A 79 1.03 -41.68 31.27
N CYS A 80 0.43 -40.86 30.40
CA CYS A 80 1.11 -39.75 29.74
C CYS A 80 1.21 -38.47 30.58
N ASP A 81 0.69 -38.45 31.82
CA ASP A 81 0.65 -37.28 32.69
C ASP A 81 1.95 -36.97 33.46
N ALA A 82 3.06 -37.64 33.15
CA ALA A 82 4.33 -37.35 33.83
C ALA A 82 5.57 -37.67 32.97
N LEU A 83 5.67 -37.13 31.75
CA LEU A 83 7.00 -36.92 31.17
C LEU A 83 7.58 -35.63 31.76
N PRO A 84 8.61 -35.72 32.63
CA PRO A 84 9.20 -34.55 33.24
C PRO A 84 10.11 -33.86 32.23
N LEU A 85 9.99 -32.53 32.24
CA LEU A 85 10.92 -31.55 31.70
C LEU A 85 11.11 -31.59 30.18
N GLU A 86 10.84 -30.43 29.58
CA GLU A 86 11.46 -29.98 28.34
C GLU A 86 12.88 -30.56 28.23
N SER A 87 13.11 -31.47 27.29
CA SER A 87 14.48 -31.88 27.05
C SER A 87 15.23 -30.67 26.51
N ASP A 88 16.54 -30.57 26.79
CA ASP A 88 17.37 -29.49 26.25
C ASP A 88 17.26 -29.42 24.70
N ALA A 89 16.90 -30.53 24.05
CA ALA A 89 16.62 -30.59 22.62
C ALA A 89 15.32 -29.86 22.22
N ASP A 90 14.25 -29.97 23.01
CA ASP A 90 12.98 -29.26 22.75
C ASP A 90 13.10 -27.75 22.96
N ALA A 91 13.89 -27.35 23.97
CA ALA A 91 14.24 -25.95 24.20
C ALA A 91 15.10 -25.39 23.05
N ALA A 92 16.03 -26.18 22.51
CA ALA A 92 16.85 -25.78 21.36
C ALA A 92 16.04 -25.63 20.07
N VAL A 93 15.11 -26.55 19.78
CA VAL A 93 14.21 -26.47 18.62
C VAL A 93 13.30 -25.25 18.72
N ARG A 94 12.78 -24.94 19.91
CA ARG A 94 11.96 -23.74 20.13
C ARG A 94 12.77 -22.46 19.94
N ALA A 95 13.97 -22.38 20.50
CA ALA A 95 14.86 -21.23 20.35
C ALA A 95 15.29 -21.00 18.89
N ASP A 96 15.49 -22.07 18.12
CA ASP A 96 15.79 -21.96 16.68
C ASP A 96 14.55 -21.55 15.87
N GLY A 97 13.37 -22.07 16.21
CA GLY A 97 12.10 -21.62 15.65
C GLY A 97 11.84 -20.12 15.90
N GLU A 98 12.08 -19.62 17.11
CA GLU A 98 11.98 -18.19 17.45
C GLU A 98 12.98 -17.33 16.66
N ARG A 99 14.18 -17.85 16.41
CA ARG A 99 15.19 -17.17 15.58
C ARG A 99 14.73 -17.08 14.13
N ILE A 100 14.21 -18.17 13.56
CA ILE A 100 13.69 -18.22 12.20
C ILE A 100 12.52 -17.24 12.04
N LEU A 101 11.58 -17.24 12.98
CA LEU A 101 10.44 -16.32 12.98
C LEU A 101 10.89 -14.86 13.05
N ARG A 102 11.91 -14.54 13.86
CA ARG A 102 12.45 -13.18 13.97
C ARG A 102 13.12 -12.71 12.68
N ILE A 103 13.84 -13.62 12.00
CA ILE A 103 14.45 -13.32 10.69
C ILE A 103 13.36 -13.08 9.65
N ALA A 104 12.35 -13.96 9.59
CA ALA A 104 11.23 -13.83 8.65
C ALA A 104 10.44 -12.53 8.86
N LEU A 105 10.20 -12.13 10.11
CA LEU A 105 9.56 -10.85 10.45
C LEU A 105 10.39 -9.65 9.98
N TRP A 106 11.71 -9.68 10.19
CA TRP A 106 12.60 -8.63 9.71
C TRP A 106 12.65 -8.55 8.18
N GLU A 107 12.65 -9.69 7.49
CA GLU A 107 12.60 -9.74 6.02
C GLU A 107 11.28 -9.18 5.49
N GLN A 108 10.15 -9.55 6.10
CA GLN A 108 8.84 -9.03 5.75
C GLN A 108 8.75 -7.51 5.96
N GLU A 109 9.26 -6.98 7.07
CA GLU A 109 9.28 -5.53 7.34
C GLU A 109 10.10 -4.80 6.27
N ARG A 110 11.28 -5.33 5.90
CA ARG A 110 12.13 -4.77 4.85
C ARG A 110 11.49 -4.82 3.47
N GLU A 111 10.76 -5.88 3.16
CA GLU A 111 10.04 -6.01 1.90
C GLU A 111 8.91 -4.98 1.81
N GLN A 112 8.14 -4.82 2.89
CA GLN A 112 7.11 -3.77 2.97
C GLN A 112 7.69 -2.35 2.87
N GLU A 113 8.86 -2.09 3.49
CA GLU A 113 9.57 -0.82 3.34
C GLU A 113 10.01 -0.59 1.88
N GLN A 114 10.50 -1.61 1.20
CA GLN A 114 10.92 -1.50 -0.20
C GLN A 114 9.73 -1.28 -1.13
N GLU A 115 8.61 -1.99 -0.92
CA GLU A 115 7.39 -1.82 -1.70
C GLU A 115 6.77 -0.44 -1.48
N SER A 116 6.67 0.01 -0.23
CA SER A 116 6.18 1.35 0.10
C SER A 116 7.12 2.43 -0.46
N ALA A 117 8.44 2.23 -0.45
CA ALA A 117 9.39 3.14 -1.08
C ALA A 117 9.23 3.21 -2.61
N ARG A 118 9.02 2.08 -3.30
CA ARG A 118 8.75 2.04 -4.74
C ARG A 118 7.42 2.72 -5.08
N ALA A 119 6.38 2.47 -4.30
CA ALA A 119 5.08 3.11 -4.45
C ALA A 119 5.16 4.64 -4.19
N ALA A 120 5.89 5.05 -3.16
CA ALA A 120 6.13 6.46 -2.85
C ALA A 120 6.93 7.15 -3.97
N TYR A 121 7.95 6.49 -4.52
CA TYR A 121 8.73 6.99 -5.66
C TYR A 121 7.82 7.22 -6.88
N SER A 122 6.93 6.27 -7.17
CA SER A 122 5.93 6.41 -8.24
C SER A 122 4.98 7.60 -8.04
N LEU A 123 4.56 7.88 -6.79
CA LEU A 123 3.74 9.05 -6.48
C LEU A 123 4.50 10.37 -6.62
N THR A 124 5.77 10.43 -6.22
CA THR A 124 6.60 11.63 -6.39
C THR A 124 6.83 11.93 -7.87
N GLU A 125 7.15 10.92 -8.67
CA GLU A 125 7.31 11.03 -10.12
C GLU A 125 6.00 11.48 -10.80
N SER A 126 4.87 10.92 -10.37
CA SER A 126 3.53 11.32 -10.85
C SER A 126 3.22 12.79 -10.56
N ARG A 127 3.67 13.32 -9.42
CA ARG A 127 3.51 14.75 -9.07
C ARG A 127 4.43 15.64 -9.88
N GLU A 128 5.65 15.20 -10.16
CA GLU A 128 6.61 15.96 -10.97
C GLU A 128 6.16 16.05 -12.43
N THR A 129 5.76 14.92 -13.01
CA THR A 129 5.18 14.87 -14.36
C THR A 129 3.93 15.73 -14.47
N TYR A 130 3.05 15.70 -13.46
CA TYR A 130 1.88 16.58 -13.41
C TYR A 130 2.25 18.07 -13.35
N ARG A 131 3.26 18.45 -12.56
CA ARG A 131 3.73 19.85 -12.51
C ARG A 131 4.27 20.30 -13.87
N ALA A 132 5.03 19.44 -14.55
CA ALA A 132 5.52 19.73 -15.90
C ALA A 132 4.36 19.91 -16.89
N HIS A 133 3.33 19.06 -16.82
CA HIS A 133 2.11 19.19 -17.61
C HIS A 133 1.40 20.53 -17.35
N CYS A 134 1.19 20.93 -16.09
CA CYS A 134 0.58 22.23 -15.76
C CYS A 134 1.37 23.41 -16.32
N GLU A 135 2.71 23.35 -16.26
CA GLU A 135 3.57 24.40 -16.82
C GLU A 135 3.48 24.48 -18.35
N GLN A 136 3.41 23.34 -19.03
CA GLN A 136 3.24 23.29 -20.48
C GLN A 136 1.87 23.83 -20.91
N GLN A 137 0.81 23.42 -20.21
CA GLN A 137 -0.55 23.91 -20.45
C GLN A 137 -0.64 25.43 -20.21
N TRP A 138 0.02 25.94 -19.17
CA TRP A 138 0.07 27.38 -18.90
C TRP A 138 0.73 28.16 -20.03
N LYS A 139 1.88 27.71 -20.55
CA LYS A 139 2.57 28.37 -21.68
C LYS A 139 1.68 28.43 -22.93
N ARG A 140 1.03 27.32 -23.27
CA ARG A 140 0.09 27.27 -24.41
C ARG A 140 -1.10 28.20 -24.21
N ALA A 141 -1.65 28.24 -22.99
CA ALA A 141 -2.74 29.14 -22.66
C ALA A 141 -2.32 30.60 -22.72
N GLU A 142 -1.11 30.94 -22.28
CA GLU A 142 -0.55 32.28 -22.36
C GLU A 142 -0.42 32.75 -23.82
N ASP A 143 0.10 31.88 -24.69
CA ASP A 143 0.21 32.14 -26.12
C ASP A 143 -1.18 32.35 -26.78
N TRP A 144 -2.16 31.51 -26.44
CA TRP A 144 -3.51 31.59 -27.01
C TRP A 144 -4.29 32.81 -26.51
N CYS A 145 -4.23 33.07 -25.20
CA CYS A 145 -4.96 34.17 -24.55
C CYS A 145 -4.23 35.51 -24.65
N ARG A 146 -3.05 35.57 -25.29
CA ARG A 146 -2.19 36.77 -25.38
C ARG A 146 -1.90 37.39 -24.00
N GLY A 147 -1.69 36.54 -23.00
CA GLY A 147 -1.45 36.94 -21.60
C GLY A 147 -2.69 37.31 -20.77
N ASN A 148 -3.90 37.31 -21.35
CA ASN A 148 -5.13 37.62 -20.61
C ASN A 148 -5.75 36.36 -19.97
N LEU A 149 -5.16 35.87 -18.88
CA LEU A 149 -5.57 34.61 -18.22
C LEU A 149 -6.61 34.79 -17.09
N LEU A 150 -6.70 36.00 -16.53
CA LEU A 150 -7.47 36.26 -15.31
C LEU A 150 -8.60 37.25 -15.58
N ASN A 151 -9.73 37.07 -14.90
CA ASN A 151 -10.78 38.08 -14.90
C ASN A 151 -10.36 39.33 -14.12
N ARG A 152 -11.05 40.45 -14.40
CA ARG A 152 -10.74 41.77 -13.81
C ARG A 152 -10.66 41.75 -12.27
N LYS A 153 -11.53 40.96 -11.62
CA LYS A 153 -11.58 40.83 -10.15
C LYS A 153 -10.38 40.03 -9.60
N ALA A 154 -9.96 38.98 -10.30
CA ALA A 154 -8.80 38.18 -9.93
C ALA A 154 -7.49 38.93 -10.20
N THR A 155 -7.41 39.67 -11.31
CA THR A 155 -6.29 40.55 -11.64
C THR A 155 -6.12 41.66 -10.59
N ALA A 156 -7.22 42.32 -10.18
CA ALA A 156 -7.19 43.34 -9.14
C ALA A 156 -6.72 42.80 -7.77
N LYS A 157 -6.90 41.50 -7.53
CA LYS A 157 -6.44 40.81 -6.31
C LYS A 157 -5.00 40.31 -6.39
N GLY A 158 -4.32 40.46 -7.54
CA GLY A 158 -2.95 39.98 -7.72
C GLY A 158 -2.80 38.46 -7.63
N ILE A 159 -3.84 37.71 -8.02
CA ILE A 159 -3.79 36.24 -7.98
C ILE A 159 -2.79 35.74 -9.02
N ASN A 160 -1.95 34.78 -8.66
CA ASN A 160 -1.02 34.17 -9.60
C ASN A 160 -1.80 33.34 -10.65
N PRO A 161 -1.66 33.62 -11.97
CA PRO A 161 -2.36 32.88 -13.02
C PRO A 161 -1.96 31.41 -13.08
N ARG A 162 -0.71 31.04 -12.73
CA ARG A 162 -0.26 29.64 -12.71
C ARG A 162 -1.05 28.78 -11.73
N ALA A 163 -1.58 29.37 -10.65
CA ALA A 163 -2.36 28.65 -9.66
C ALA A 163 -3.72 28.14 -10.20
N LEU A 164 -4.20 28.67 -11.34
CA LEU A 164 -5.44 28.20 -11.97
C LEU A 164 -5.31 26.78 -12.54
N PHE A 165 -4.10 26.39 -12.95
CA PHE A 165 -3.86 25.11 -13.63
C PHE A 165 -3.80 23.95 -12.63
N SER A 166 -3.22 24.14 -11.45
CA SER A 166 -3.03 23.07 -10.45
C SER A 166 -4.15 22.95 -9.40
N GLY A 167 -5.01 23.96 -9.23
CA GLY A 167 -5.98 24.04 -8.13
C GLY A 167 -7.34 23.35 -8.32
N PRO A 168 -8.34 23.67 -7.48
CA PRO A 168 -9.72 23.19 -7.66
C PRO A 168 -10.39 23.82 -8.89
N ALA A 169 -11.15 23.03 -9.65
CA ALA A 169 -11.82 23.49 -10.88
C ALA A 169 -12.74 24.68 -10.63
N THR A 170 -13.56 24.65 -9.58
CA THR A 170 -14.49 25.74 -9.26
C THR A 170 -13.78 27.08 -9.04
N ILE A 171 -12.64 27.06 -8.36
CA ILE A 171 -11.85 28.27 -8.11
C ILE A 171 -11.18 28.76 -9.40
N ALA A 172 -10.71 27.82 -10.24
CA ALA A 172 -10.09 28.12 -11.51
C ALA A 172 -11.08 28.83 -12.46
N TYR A 173 -12.25 28.22 -12.73
CA TYR A 173 -13.27 28.79 -13.61
C TYR A 173 -13.84 30.12 -13.09
N ALA A 174 -14.03 30.27 -11.78
CA ALA A 174 -14.51 31.54 -11.20
C ALA A 174 -13.51 32.71 -11.33
N ARG A 175 -12.23 32.43 -11.60
CA ARG A 175 -11.14 33.42 -11.67
C ARG A 175 -10.56 33.57 -13.08
N ALA A 176 -10.79 32.58 -13.95
CA ALA A 176 -10.37 32.57 -15.33
C ALA A 176 -11.01 33.73 -16.10
N SER A 177 -10.29 34.22 -17.12
CA SER A 177 -10.88 35.05 -18.15
C SER A 177 -11.84 34.23 -19.03
N GLU A 178 -12.67 34.93 -19.79
CA GLU A 178 -13.53 34.30 -20.80
C GLU A 178 -12.69 33.59 -21.88
N ASP A 179 -11.60 34.23 -22.32
CA ASP A 179 -10.62 33.65 -23.25
C ASP A 179 -10.05 32.33 -22.70
N LEU A 180 -9.60 32.31 -21.44
CA LEU A 180 -9.05 31.10 -20.85
C LEU A 180 -10.09 29.99 -20.71
N THR A 181 -11.35 30.35 -20.42
CA THR A 181 -12.45 29.38 -20.36
C THR A 181 -12.72 28.76 -21.73
N ARG A 182 -12.68 29.58 -22.80
CA ARG A 182 -12.78 29.08 -24.18
C ARG A 182 -11.60 28.22 -24.58
N PHE A 183 -10.37 28.57 -24.19
CA PHE A 183 -9.20 27.73 -24.41
C PHE A 183 -9.39 26.33 -23.80
N TRP A 184 -9.94 26.24 -22.59
CA TRP A 184 -10.22 24.96 -21.95
C TRP A 184 -11.37 24.18 -22.60
N ALA A 185 -12.31 24.86 -23.25
CA ALA A 185 -13.41 24.23 -23.98
C ALA A 185 -12.96 23.71 -25.36
N ASP A 186 -12.22 24.53 -26.11
CA ASP A 186 -12.01 24.35 -27.55
C ASP A 186 -10.65 23.72 -27.88
N VAL A 187 -9.61 23.99 -27.07
CA VAL A 187 -8.23 23.65 -27.42
C VAL A 187 -7.69 22.52 -26.55
N GLU A 188 -7.66 22.73 -25.24
CA GLU A 188 -7.03 21.79 -24.32
C GLU A 188 -7.76 21.75 -22.98
N PRO A 189 -8.47 20.65 -22.65
CA PRO A 189 -9.22 20.56 -21.42
C PRO A 189 -8.30 20.60 -20.21
N ARG A 190 -8.78 21.24 -19.15
CA ARG A 190 -8.08 21.28 -17.86
C ARG A 190 -8.14 19.91 -17.18
N ILE A 191 -6.98 19.37 -16.81
CA ILE A 191 -6.84 18.08 -16.12
C ILE A 191 -6.35 18.33 -14.69
N THR A 192 -7.01 17.69 -13.72
CA THR A 192 -6.62 17.70 -12.30
C THR A 192 -5.65 16.57 -11.98
N PHE A 193 -4.91 16.68 -10.87
CA PHE A 193 -3.96 15.64 -10.46
C PHE A 193 -4.62 14.25 -10.36
N ALA A 194 -5.83 14.14 -9.81
CA ALA A 194 -6.53 12.87 -9.70
C ALA A 194 -6.84 12.23 -11.07
N GLN A 195 -7.16 13.04 -12.08
CA GLN A 195 -7.37 12.56 -13.45
C GLN A 195 -6.06 12.18 -14.13
N TRP A 196 -5.00 12.97 -13.92
CA TRP A 196 -3.66 12.66 -14.44
C TRP A 196 -3.15 11.33 -13.88
N ASP A 197 -3.30 11.15 -12.58
CA ASP A 197 -2.88 9.98 -11.84
C ASP A 197 -3.72 8.73 -12.21
N GLU A 198 -5.01 8.90 -12.52
CA GLU A 198 -5.83 7.86 -13.16
C GLU A 198 -5.30 7.46 -14.55
N MET A 199 -4.85 8.43 -15.37
CA MET A 199 -4.29 8.14 -16.71
C MET A 199 -2.98 7.36 -16.61
N GLN A 200 -2.12 7.71 -15.64
CA GLN A 200 -0.83 7.04 -15.43
C GLN A 200 -1.00 5.63 -14.84
N ARG A 201 -1.91 5.46 -13.87
CA ARG A 201 -2.13 4.19 -13.16
C ARG A 201 -3.18 3.27 -13.81
N GLY A 202 -3.97 3.78 -14.75
CA GLY A 202 -5.06 3.04 -15.40
C GLY A 202 -6.24 2.66 -14.50
N THR A 203 -6.22 3.09 -13.23
CA THR A 203 -7.26 2.76 -12.24
C THR A 203 -8.20 3.95 -12.07
N ARG A 204 -9.51 3.72 -12.29
CA ARG A 204 -10.53 4.76 -12.12
C ARG A 204 -10.71 5.14 -10.66
N THR A 205 -10.86 6.44 -10.39
CA THR A 205 -11.12 6.95 -9.05
C THR A 205 -12.34 7.85 -8.97
N GLU A 206 -13.07 7.80 -7.85
CA GLU A 206 -14.21 8.69 -7.56
C GLU A 206 -13.80 10.18 -7.56
N ALA A 207 -12.56 10.48 -7.17
CA ALA A 207 -12.03 11.84 -7.20
C ALA A 207 -11.91 12.37 -8.64
N ALA A 208 -11.43 11.55 -9.57
CA ALA A 208 -11.34 11.91 -10.98
C ALA A 208 -12.71 12.05 -11.66
N ASN A 209 -13.66 11.16 -11.32
CA ASN A 209 -15.05 11.27 -11.77
C ASN A 209 -15.69 12.59 -11.34
N ARG A 210 -15.57 12.96 -10.05
CA ARG A 210 -16.06 14.24 -9.53
C ARG A 210 -15.40 15.44 -10.19
N ALA A 211 -14.09 15.36 -10.48
CA ALA A 211 -13.38 16.41 -11.19
C ALA A 211 -13.90 16.60 -12.63
N ARG A 212 -14.16 15.51 -13.37
CA ARG A 212 -14.77 15.55 -14.70
C ARG A 212 -16.15 16.19 -14.64
N GLN A 213 -17.00 15.77 -13.71
CA GLN A 213 -18.34 16.34 -13.54
C GLN A 213 -18.31 17.83 -13.23
N THR A 214 -17.41 18.25 -12.33
CA THR A 214 -17.28 19.67 -11.95
C THR A 214 -16.83 20.51 -13.14
N ALA A 215 -15.83 20.06 -13.90
CA ALA A 215 -15.37 20.76 -15.10
C ALA A 215 -16.48 20.86 -16.14
N HIS A 216 -17.17 19.76 -16.40
CA HIS A 216 -18.29 19.70 -17.34
C HIS A 216 -19.41 20.68 -16.97
N ASN A 217 -19.79 20.74 -15.69
CA ASN A 217 -20.81 21.68 -15.21
C ASN A 217 -20.41 23.14 -15.45
N HIS A 218 -19.13 23.49 -15.30
CA HIS A 218 -18.64 24.84 -15.54
C HIS A 218 -18.57 25.21 -17.02
N LEU A 219 -18.27 24.24 -17.90
CA LEU A 219 -18.20 24.47 -19.33
C LEU A 219 -19.59 24.62 -19.98
N ILE A 220 -20.61 23.96 -19.43
CA ILE A 220 -22.00 24.14 -19.90
C ILE A 220 -22.61 25.47 -19.42
N ALA A 221 -22.20 25.94 -18.24
CA ALA A 221 -22.75 27.15 -17.63
C ALA A 221 -22.09 28.45 -18.11
N ALA A 222 -20.99 28.36 -18.86
CA ALA A 222 -20.22 29.48 -19.39
C ALA A 222 -20.63 29.79 -20.84
#